data_AF-A0A485K9L7-F1
#
_entry.id   AF-A0A485K9L7-F1
#
_cell.length_a   1.000
_cell.length_b   1.000
_cell.length_c   1.000
_cell.angle_alpha   90.00
_cell.angle_beta   90.00
_cell.angle_gamma   90.00
#
_symmetry.space_group_name_H-M   'P 1'
#
loop_
_entity.id
_entity.type
_entity.pdbx_description
1 polymer ?
#
loop_
_entity_poly.entity_id
_entity_poly.type
_entity_poly.pdbx_seq_one_letter_code
_entity_poly.pdbx_strand_id
1 'polypeptide(L)'
;MYITNVCDRIQRTVDTNGGLDIDSENTVWSNGNIDPWSGMGFSNETTPINDWSESVFINGTAHCADMYSTKFGMVPQWALDRIEKNVQIYLAGRDCDN
;
A
#
# COMPACT_ATOMS: atom_id res chain seq x y z
N MET A 1 -3.88 -17.68 -31.16
CA MET A 1 -2.98 -16.55 -30.86
C MET A 1 -2.30 -16.86 -29.54
N TYR A 2 -1.00 -17.13 -29.53
CA TYR A 2 -0.24 -17.40 -28.30
C TYR A 2 0.65 -16.20 -28.00
N ILE A 3 0.73 -15.83 -26.72
CA ILE A 3 1.67 -14.80 -26.25
C ILE A 3 3.03 -15.47 -26.13
N THR A 4 3.99 -15.08 -26.97
CA THR A 4 5.33 -15.68 -27.04
C THR A 4 6.39 -14.93 -26.25
N ASN A 5 6.07 -13.73 -25.75
CA ASN A 5 7.01 -12.83 -25.06
C ASN A 5 6.64 -12.61 -23.58
N VAL A 6 6.16 -13.65 -22.89
CA VAL A 6 5.70 -13.54 -21.50
C VAL A 6 6.80 -13.02 -20.57
N CYS A 7 8.02 -13.58 -20.66
CA CYS A 7 9.14 -13.16 -19.82
C CYS A 7 9.50 -11.68 -20.02
N ASP A 8 9.59 -11.22 -21.27
CA ASP A 8 9.89 -9.82 -21.58
C ASP A 8 8.83 -8.87 -21.02
N ARG A 9 7.56 -9.29 -21.07
CA ARG A 9 6.43 -8.48 -20.55
C ARG A 9 6.42 -8.43 -19.02
N ILE A 10 6.81 -9.53 -18.35
CA ILE A 10 7.00 -9.55 -16.89
C ILE A 10 8.15 -8.64 -16.52
N GLN A 11 9.31 -8.80 -17.15
CA GLN A 11 10.50 -8.00 -16.84
C GLN A 11 10.23 -6.50 -17.05
N ARG A 12 9.57 -6.13 -18.15
CA ARG A 12 9.18 -4.74 -18.38
C ARG A 12 8.28 -4.19 -17.28
N THR A 13 7.40 -5.01 -16.71
CA THR A 13 6.53 -4.58 -15.59
C THR A 13 7.35 -4.35 -14.33
N VAL A 14 8.30 -5.25 -14.03
CA VAL A 14 9.23 -5.10 -12.91
C VAL A 14 10.09 -3.84 -13.08
N ASP A 15 10.71 -3.65 -14.25
CA ASP A 15 11.56 -2.49 -14.52
C ASP A 15 10.79 -1.17 -14.44
N THR A 16 9.51 -1.17 -14.81
CA THR A 16 8.67 0.04 -14.77
C THR A 16 8.20 0.37 -13.36
N ASN A 17 7.92 -0.63 -12.52
CA ASN A 17 7.23 -0.43 -11.23
C ASN A 17 8.07 -0.85 -10.00
N GLY A 18 9.32 -1.27 -10.17
CA GLY A 18 10.24 -1.65 -9.08
C GLY A 18 10.06 -3.07 -8.52
N GLY A 19 8.97 -3.75 -8.81
CA GLY A 19 8.76 -5.13 -8.32
C GLY A 19 8.74 -5.21 -6.79
N LEU A 20 9.65 -5.98 -6.21
CA LEU A 20 9.80 -6.07 -4.75
C LEU A 20 10.52 -4.85 -4.14
N ASP A 21 11.27 -4.10 -4.95
CA ASP A 21 12.00 -2.88 -4.57
C ASP A 21 11.25 -1.63 -5.06
N ILE A 22 9.91 -1.63 -4.94
CA ILE A 22 9.08 -0.51 -5.39
C ILE A 22 9.41 0.77 -4.61
N ASP A 23 9.87 1.78 -5.34
CA ASP A 23 10.20 3.10 -4.80
C ASP A 23 9.15 4.15 -5.20
N SER A 24 7.99 4.09 -4.54
CA SER A 24 6.93 5.09 -4.69
C SER A 24 6.86 5.90 -3.40
N GLU A 25 7.09 7.21 -3.48
CA GLU A 25 6.91 8.13 -2.35
C GLU A 25 5.43 8.51 -2.20
N ASN A 26 5.08 9.10 -1.05
CA ASN A 26 3.74 9.63 -0.77
C ASN A 26 2.62 8.60 -0.94
N THR A 27 2.89 7.33 -0.62
CA THR A 27 1.95 6.22 -0.81
C THR A 27 1.68 5.52 0.52
N VAL A 28 0.40 5.32 0.84
CA VAL A 28 0.00 4.46 1.97
C VAL A 28 -0.52 3.14 1.40
N TRP A 29 0.11 2.04 1.81
CA TRP A 29 -0.21 0.69 1.38
C TRP A 29 -1.05 -0.01 2.46
N SER A 30 -2.38 0.10 2.38
CA SER A 30 -3.28 -0.59 3.29
C SER A 30 -3.53 -2.03 2.82
N ASN A 31 -3.41 -2.99 3.73
CA ASN A 31 -3.71 -4.40 3.46
C ASN A 31 -4.34 -5.06 4.67
N GLY A 32 -5.24 -6.02 4.44
CA GLY A 32 -5.89 -6.81 5.48
C GLY A 32 -5.51 -8.29 5.40
N ASN A 33 -5.26 -8.95 6.54
CA ASN A 33 -4.78 -10.34 6.53
C ASN A 33 -5.84 -11.39 6.11
N ILE A 34 -7.12 -11.03 6.03
CA ILE A 34 -8.19 -11.90 5.50
C ILE A 34 -8.29 -11.74 3.98
N ASP A 35 -7.77 -10.65 3.41
CA ASP A 35 -7.76 -10.43 1.96
C ASP A 35 -6.86 -11.46 1.27
N PRO A 36 -7.38 -12.30 0.34
CA PRO A 36 -6.54 -13.24 -0.42
C PRO A 36 -5.47 -12.53 -1.26
N TRP A 37 -5.64 -11.24 -1.55
CA TRP A 37 -4.69 -10.44 -2.32
C TRP A 37 -3.55 -9.86 -1.47
N SER A 38 -3.64 -9.92 -0.15
CA SER A 38 -2.63 -9.33 0.77
C SER A 38 -1.21 -9.85 0.55
N GLY A 39 -1.06 -11.09 0.08
CA GLY A 39 0.25 -11.67 -0.26
C GLY A 39 0.94 -11.06 -1.49
N MET A 40 0.24 -10.21 -2.26
CA MET A 40 0.81 -9.48 -3.39
C MET A 40 1.28 -8.06 -3.02
N GLY A 41 1.13 -7.64 -1.76
CA GLY A 41 1.55 -6.34 -1.26
C GLY A 41 2.42 -6.44 -0.02
N PHE A 42 2.52 -5.33 0.71
CA PHE A 42 3.23 -5.29 1.98
C PHE A 42 2.44 -5.96 3.11
N SER A 43 3.16 -6.64 4.00
CA SER A 43 2.64 -7.31 5.18
C SER A 43 3.04 -6.58 6.46
N ASN A 44 2.86 -7.22 7.61
CA ASN A 44 3.45 -6.79 8.88
C ASN A 44 4.97 -6.97 8.96
N GLU A 45 5.57 -7.69 8.00
CA GLU A 45 6.99 -8.04 7.98
C GLU A 45 7.76 -7.34 6.85
N THR A 46 7.05 -6.74 5.88
CA THR A 46 7.64 -6.05 4.74
C THR A 46 7.15 -4.60 4.68
N THR A 47 8.03 -3.70 4.26
CA THR A 47 7.75 -2.25 4.16
C THR A 47 8.28 -1.70 2.84
N PRO A 48 7.76 -0.54 2.38
CA PRO A 48 8.37 0.20 1.29
C PRO A 48 9.86 0.48 1.57
N ILE A 49 10.65 0.62 0.51
CA ILE A 49 12.09 0.87 0.62
C ILE A 49 12.44 2.33 0.94
N ASN A 50 11.46 3.24 0.84
CA ASN A 50 11.59 4.65 1.21
C ASN A 50 10.85 4.96 2.50
N ASP A 51 11.29 6.02 3.19
CA ASP A 51 10.73 6.48 4.45
C ASP A 51 9.51 7.43 4.26
N TRP A 52 9.14 7.72 3.02
CA TRP A 52 8.06 8.67 2.65
C TRP A 52 6.74 7.99 2.32
N SER A 53 6.69 6.67 2.51
CA SER A 53 5.54 5.82 2.29
C SER A 53 5.40 4.86 3.46
N GLU A 54 4.17 4.43 3.72
CA GLU A 54 3.87 3.63 4.89
C GLU A 54 3.04 2.40 4.50
N SER A 55 3.38 1.24 5.07
CA SER A 55 2.51 0.05 5.05
C SER A 55 1.61 0.04 6.28
N VAL A 56 0.31 -0.03 6.07
CA VAL A 56 -0.70 -0.16 7.14
C VAL A 56 -1.36 -1.52 7.02
N PHE A 57 -0.78 -2.51 7.71
CA PHE A 57 -1.30 -3.86 7.75
C PHE A 57 -2.33 -4.04 8.88
N ILE A 58 -3.56 -4.38 8.52
CA ILE A 58 -4.75 -4.36 9.39
C ILE A 58 -5.23 -5.79 9.63
N ASN A 59 -4.88 -6.35 10.78
CA ASN A 59 -5.35 -7.69 11.13
C ASN A 59 -6.87 -7.72 11.35
N GLY A 60 -7.52 -8.73 10.78
CA GLY A 60 -8.96 -8.98 10.88
C GLY A 60 -9.79 -8.37 9.76
N THR A 61 -9.17 -7.74 8.75
CA THR A 61 -9.89 -7.08 7.66
C THR A 61 -9.70 -7.76 6.31
N ALA A 62 -10.72 -7.66 5.48
CA ALA A 62 -10.74 -8.17 4.11
C ALA A 62 -10.39 -7.07 3.10
N HIS A 63 -10.64 -7.35 1.82
CA HIS A 63 -10.22 -6.51 0.70
C HIS A 63 -10.65 -5.04 0.82
N CYS A 64 -9.66 -4.14 0.89
CA CYS A 64 -9.81 -2.70 0.95
C CYS A 64 -10.83 -2.23 2.00
N ALA A 65 -10.86 -2.87 3.17
CA ALA A 65 -11.83 -2.58 4.22
C ALA A 65 -11.78 -1.11 4.71
N ASP A 66 -10.61 -0.48 4.62
CA ASP A 66 -10.34 0.93 4.94
C ASP A 66 -11.09 1.91 4.04
N MET A 67 -11.47 1.49 2.84
CA MET A 67 -12.23 2.31 1.89
C MET A 67 -13.74 2.32 2.16
N TYR A 68 -14.23 1.48 3.08
CA TYR A 68 -15.63 1.47 3.48
C TYR A 68 -15.95 2.58 4.48
N SER A 69 -17.22 2.99 4.52
CA SER A 69 -17.67 3.97 5.51
C SER A 69 -17.39 3.50 6.93
N THR A 70 -16.84 4.39 7.76
CA THR A 70 -16.55 4.16 9.18
C THR A 70 -17.77 3.71 9.98
N LYS A 71 -18.99 4.01 9.52
CA LYS A 71 -20.26 3.53 10.09
C LYS A 71 -20.32 2.00 10.23
N PHE A 72 -19.66 1.26 9.35
CA PHE A 72 -19.67 -0.21 9.40
C PHE A 72 -18.72 -0.78 10.47
N GLY A 73 -17.81 0.03 11.02
CA GLY A 73 -16.88 -0.41 12.06
C GLY A 73 -15.97 -1.58 11.63
N MET A 74 -15.73 -1.73 10.33
CA MET A 74 -14.94 -2.84 9.78
C MET A 74 -13.46 -2.72 10.08
N VAL A 75 -12.98 -1.49 10.28
CA VAL A 75 -11.57 -1.16 10.46
C VAL A 75 -11.40 -0.47 11.81
N PRO A 76 -10.41 -0.86 12.63
CA PRO A 76 -10.13 -0.18 13.87
C PRO A 76 -9.66 1.25 13.62
N GLN A 77 -10.09 2.19 14.46
CA GLN A 77 -9.85 3.63 14.26
C GLN A 77 -8.37 3.98 14.09
N TRP A 78 -7.46 3.31 14.82
CA TRP A 78 -6.02 3.55 14.71
C TRP A 78 -5.47 3.39 13.29
N ALA A 79 -6.05 2.50 12.47
CA ALA A 79 -5.58 2.28 11.11
C ALA A 79 -6.00 3.44 10.20
N LEU A 80 -7.25 3.91 10.37
CA LEU A 80 -7.77 5.08 9.68
C LEU A 80 -6.99 6.35 10.07
N ASP A 81 -6.68 6.51 11.36
CA ASP A 81 -5.90 7.65 11.85
C ASP A 81 -4.49 7.69 11.23
N ARG A 82 -3.85 6.52 11.04
CA ARG A 82 -2.54 6.43 10.36
C ARG A 82 -2.64 6.77 8.88
N ILE A 83 -3.66 6.27 8.19
CA ILE A 83 -3.91 6.60 6.78
C ILE A 83 -4.16 8.11 6.63
N GLU A 84 -5.03 8.69 7.46
CA GLU A 84 -5.32 10.12 7.43
C GLU A 84 -4.08 10.96 7.74
N LYS A 85 -3.29 10.58 8.75
CA LYS A 85 -2.03 11.27 9.08
C LYS A 85 -1.09 11.35 7.87
N ASN A 86 -0.92 10.27 7.14
CA ASN A 86 -0.09 10.26 5.93
C ASN A 86 -0.64 11.19 4.85
N VAL A 87 -1.95 11.17 4.61
CA VAL A 87 -2.59 12.10 3.65
C VAL A 87 -2.34 13.55 4.06
N GLN A 88 -2.44 13.88 5.35
CA GLN A 88 -2.13 15.23 5.83
C GLN A 88 -0.67 15.62 5.59
N ILE A 89 0.29 14.71 5.84
CA ILE A 89 1.71 14.92 5.53
C ILE A 89 1.90 15.19 4.04
N TYR A 90 1.23 14.43 3.17
CA TYR A 90 1.37 14.59 1.72
C TYR A 90 0.77 15.92 1.23
N LEU A 91 -0.33 16.37 1.83
CA LEU A 91 -0.96 17.65 1.52
C LEU A 91 -0.16 18.86 2.05
N ALA A 92 0.49 18.71 3.20
CA ALA A 92 1.34 19.76 3.77
C ALA A 92 2.59 20.05 2.90
N GLY A 93 2.94 19.12 2.01
CA GLY A 93 4.13 19.22 1.17
C GLY A 93 5.43 19.17 1.98
N ARG A 94 6.56 19.28 1.28
CA ARG A 94 7.90 19.25 1.90
C ARG A 94 8.31 20.58 2.57
N ASP A 95 7.40 21.55 2.68
CA ASP A 95 7.71 22.89 3.17
C ASP A 95 7.59 23.03 4.71
N CYS A 96 7.29 21.92 5.40
CA CYS A 96 7.07 21.90 6.85
C CYS A 96 8.16 21.16 7.65
N ASP A 97 9.33 20.89 7.06
CA ASP A 97 10.46 20.32 7.79
C ASP A 97 11.21 21.42 8.57
N ASN A 98 10.74 21.70 9.79
CA ASN A 98 11.56 22.20 10.90
C ASN A 98 11.66 21.12 11.97
#